data_AF-A0AA35I778-F1
#
_entry.id   AF-A0AA35I778-F1
#
_cell.length_a   1.000
_cell.length_b   1.000
_cell.length_c   1.000
_cell.angle_alpha   90.00
_cell.angle_beta   90.00
_cell.angle_gamma   90.00
#
_symmetry.space_group_name_H-M   'P 1'
#
loop_
_entity.id
_entity.type
_entity.pdbx_description
1 polymer ?
#
loop_
_entity_poly.entity_id
_entity_poly.type
_entity_poly.pdbx_seq_one_letter_code
_entity_poly.pdbx_strand_id
1 'polypeptide(L)'
;MQPLRTLSLWMDQLDEPLCARPALREDLAADVCIIGAGYTGLWTAYYLKRQAPHLNIAVIDANIAGFGASGRNGGWLMGNLLGEDRLLATLSPQQRRASIDLLHGNPDEVHGVLQREGIDCDYRKGGVLYCAARYPEQERSLRAYLDDLYRQGMTEDDYHWLRPEQLENQLRVSNAFGAIYSPHTATIQPAKLVRGLARAVEALGVPIFENTPAIDWQPGEVRTPLARIRCQWMVPAVEGYAASLPPLGKHQLPVQSLLIATEPLPESTWEQIGLSQGQAFSESSRQVTYGQRTADNRLVFGARGGYRFGGRLRENFNLDAHEIELRRYLFSELFPQLKHVRITHSWGGNLGMARRFRPHMLCDRQRGIALAGGYGGEGVGATNLGGRTLAALILNQHNELTAQPWVLDNRPVSSLASWPPEPCRWLGYNAIIQSFIHEDRTLANPASAPWRRRLASPLRTSWKASCTDFPFPDTGPTGHEHYPVQEHPQRRPGAFKPGRGAAWRTRSGDVGHLRGAQRWRRNRHLGMHPRALAAADRATGVLPFHQGPLHFHPRRWRAPGHRSRRRIDATGQQHRHLGHPGDRAQDLRTHLLIR
;
A
#
# COMPACT_ATOMS: atom_id res chain seq x y z
N MET A 1 -16.87 -21.19 -3.70
CA MET A 1 -15.72 -20.30 -3.97
C MET A 1 -16.12 -19.39 -5.11
N GLN A 2 -15.85 -18.08 -5.04
CA GLN A 2 -15.92 -17.24 -6.24
C GLN A 2 -14.92 -17.81 -7.26
N PRO A 3 -15.26 -17.86 -8.56
CA PRO A 3 -14.28 -18.23 -9.57
C PRO A 3 -13.10 -17.25 -9.48
N LEU A 4 -11.87 -17.74 -9.35
CA LEU A 4 -10.68 -16.87 -9.19
C LEU A 4 -10.53 -15.85 -10.33
N ARG A 5 -11.08 -16.15 -11.52
CA ARG A 5 -11.15 -15.23 -12.66
C ARG A 5 -11.99 -13.98 -12.38
N THR A 6 -13.03 -14.06 -11.56
CA THR A 6 -13.90 -12.91 -11.27
C THR A 6 -13.33 -11.98 -10.19
N LEU A 7 -12.10 -12.20 -9.72
CA LEU A 7 -11.48 -11.37 -8.67
C LEU A 7 -11.08 -9.98 -9.14
N SER A 8 -10.69 -9.84 -10.40
CA SER A 8 -10.30 -8.59 -11.05
C SER A 8 -10.22 -8.81 -12.57
N LEU A 9 -10.26 -7.72 -13.35
CA LEU A 9 -9.92 -7.79 -14.79
C LEU A 9 -8.59 -8.54 -15.02
N TRP A 10 -7.60 -8.27 -14.15
CA TRP A 10 -6.27 -8.84 -14.26
C TRP A 10 -6.25 -10.36 -14.17
N MET A 11 -7.04 -10.94 -13.26
CA MET A 11 -7.16 -12.39 -13.14
C MET A 11 -7.97 -13.00 -14.27
N ASP A 12 -8.99 -12.29 -14.76
CA ASP A 12 -9.83 -12.74 -15.86
C ASP A 12 -9.04 -12.88 -17.17
N GLN A 13 -8.11 -11.96 -17.43
CA GLN A 13 -7.26 -11.92 -18.62
C GLN A 13 -6.06 -12.88 -18.59
N LEU A 14 -5.91 -13.74 -17.57
CA LEU A 14 -4.82 -14.71 -17.56
C LEU A 14 -5.11 -15.86 -18.53
N ASP A 15 -4.16 -16.15 -19.41
CA ASP A 15 -4.21 -17.27 -20.35
C ASP A 15 -3.99 -18.63 -19.67
N GLU A 16 -3.42 -18.63 -18.46
CA GLU A 16 -3.16 -19.85 -17.69
C GLU A 16 -4.36 -20.29 -16.82
N PRO A 17 -4.49 -21.60 -16.53
CA PRO A 17 -5.43 -22.08 -15.53
C PRO A 17 -5.12 -21.52 -14.14
N LEU A 18 -6.14 -20.99 -13.47
CA LEU A 18 -6.05 -20.56 -12.06
C LEU A 18 -6.23 -21.75 -11.12
N CYS A 19 -5.43 -22.80 -11.33
CA CYS A 19 -5.38 -23.96 -10.44
C CYS A 19 -4.42 -23.67 -9.29
N ALA A 20 -4.84 -24.04 -8.08
CA ALA A 20 -3.99 -23.87 -6.93
C ALA A 20 -2.81 -24.86 -6.96
N ARG A 21 -1.64 -24.39 -6.54
CA ARG A 21 -0.47 -25.24 -6.26
C ARG A 21 -0.77 -26.21 -5.11
N PRO A 22 -0.02 -27.31 -4.97
CA PRO A 22 -0.23 -28.26 -3.88
C PRO A 22 -0.21 -27.58 -2.51
N ALA A 23 -1.13 -27.97 -1.63
CA ALA A 23 -1.12 -27.52 -0.24
C ALA A 23 -0.05 -28.27 0.56
N LEU A 24 0.50 -27.61 1.58
CA LEU A 24 1.41 -28.26 2.52
C LEU A 24 0.61 -29.22 3.41
N ARG A 25 1.00 -30.50 3.42
CA ARG A 25 0.32 -31.56 4.19
C ARG A 25 1.19 -32.24 5.23
N GLU A 26 2.49 -32.03 5.16
CA GLU A 26 3.48 -32.66 6.04
C GLU A 26 4.40 -31.58 6.60
N ASP A 27 4.98 -31.86 7.76
CA ASP A 27 5.91 -30.96 8.41
C ASP A 27 7.14 -30.73 7.53
N LEU A 28 7.65 -29.50 7.54
CA LEU A 28 8.78 -29.08 6.71
C LEU A 28 9.81 -28.33 7.56
N ALA A 29 11.09 -28.48 7.21
CA ALA A 29 12.15 -27.61 7.67
C ALA A 29 12.66 -26.77 6.50
N ALA A 30 12.85 -25.47 6.72
CA ALA A 30 13.39 -24.53 5.74
C ALA A 30 14.35 -23.55 6.43
N ASP A 31 15.30 -22.97 5.71
CA ASP A 31 16.09 -21.86 6.24
C ASP A 31 15.22 -20.61 6.35
N VAL A 32 14.36 -20.38 5.34
CA VAL A 32 13.46 -19.23 5.27
C VAL A 32 12.03 -19.69 4.97
N CYS A 33 11.08 -19.35 5.84
CA CYS A 33 9.64 -19.51 5.60
C CYS A 33 9.00 -18.16 5.29
N ILE A 34 8.37 -18.02 4.14
CA ILE A 34 7.70 -16.80 3.69
C ILE A 34 6.19 -17.00 3.76
N ILE A 35 5.50 -16.12 4.50
CA ILE A 35 4.04 -16.16 4.68
C ILE A 35 3.41 -15.13 3.74
N GLY A 36 2.88 -15.60 2.61
CA GLY A 36 2.21 -14.80 1.57
C GLY A 36 2.94 -14.85 0.23
N ALA A 37 2.28 -15.39 -0.79
CA ALA A 37 2.74 -15.44 -2.19
C ALA A 37 2.26 -14.20 -2.98
N GLY A 38 2.37 -13.03 -2.35
CA GLY A 38 2.27 -11.72 -3.01
C GLY A 38 3.64 -11.18 -3.39
N TYR A 39 3.69 -9.95 -3.90
CA TYR A 39 4.93 -9.35 -4.41
C TYR A 39 6.06 -9.30 -3.37
N THR A 40 5.81 -8.85 -2.12
CA THR A 40 6.87 -8.82 -1.09
C THR A 40 7.49 -10.21 -0.91
N GLY A 41 6.66 -11.24 -0.77
CA GLY A 41 7.14 -12.61 -0.52
C GLY A 41 7.90 -13.18 -1.71
N LEU A 42 7.34 -13.05 -2.91
CA LEU A 42 7.96 -13.58 -4.14
C LEU A 42 9.25 -12.83 -4.50
N TRP A 43 9.29 -11.50 -4.38
CA TRP A 43 10.53 -10.74 -4.58
C TRP A 43 11.59 -11.13 -3.55
N THR A 44 11.22 -11.31 -2.28
CA THR A 44 12.17 -11.75 -1.24
C THR A 44 12.74 -13.12 -1.58
N ALA A 45 11.89 -14.10 -1.93
CA ALA A 45 12.32 -15.43 -2.36
C ALA A 45 13.27 -15.37 -3.55
N TYR A 46 12.90 -14.60 -4.58
CA TYR A 46 13.68 -14.44 -5.80
C TYR A 46 15.09 -13.91 -5.50
N TYR A 47 15.20 -12.77 -4.80
CA TYR A 47 16.51 -12.18 -4.52
C TYR A 47 17.35 -13.02 -3.55
N LEU A 48 16.74 -13.68 -2.56
CA LEU A 48 17.44 -14.64 -1.70
C LEU A 48 18.05 -15.76 -2.53
N LYS A 49 17.30 -16.38 -3.45
CA LYS A 49 17.82 -17.46 -4.31
C LYS A 49 18.86 -16.98 -5.30
N ARG A 50 18.74 -15.76 -5.82
CA ARG A 50 19.76 -15.17 -6.70
C ARG A 50 21.09 -14.91 -5.98
N GLN A 51 21.04 -14.54 -4.70
CA GLN A 51 22.24 -14.18 -3.93
C GLN A 51 22.81 -15.37 -3.12
N ALA A 52 21.96 -16.29 -2.70
CA ALA A 52 22.31 -17.48 -1.93
C ALA A 52 21.50 -18.71 -2.41
N PRO A 53 21.88 -19.31 -3.56
CA PRO A 53 21.13 -20.40 -4.18
C PRO A 53 20.96 -21.65 -3.30
N HIS A 54 21.82 -21.83 -2.29
CA HIS A 54 21.80 -22.97 -1.38
C HIS A 54 20.70 -22.88 -0.32
N LEU A 55 20.10 -21.70 -0.09
CA LEU A 55 19.04 -21.55 0.91
C LEU A 55 17.82 -22.41 0.53
N ASN A 56 17.36 -23.18 1.51
CA ASN A 56 16.08 -23.87 1.44
C ASN A 56 14.97 -22.89 1.86
N ILE A 57 14.10 -22.55 0.92
CA ILE A 57 13.05 -21.55 1.11
C ILE A 57 11.70 -22.21 0.87
N ALA A 58 10.71 -21.93 1.70
CA ALA A 58 9.33 -22.32 1.49
C ALA A 58 8.42 -21.10 1.50
N VAL A 59 7.50 -21.00 0.54
CA VAL A 59 6.46 -19.97 0.51
C VAL A 59 5.12 -20.64 0.80
N ILE A 60 4.33 -20.09 1.71
CA ILE A 60 2.94 -20.51 1.94
C ILE A 60 1.97 -19.38 1.65
N ASP A 61 0.81 -19.68 1.08
CA ASP A 61 -0.28 -18.72 0.89
C ASP A 61 -1.63 -19.34 1.31
N ALA A 62 -2.47 -18.53 1.95
CA ALA A 62 -3.80 -18.95 2.37
C ALA A 62 -4.74 -19.24 1.20
N ASN A 63 -4.48 -18.67 0.02
CA ASN A 63 -5.21 -18.86 -1.22
C ASN A 63 -4.21 -19.23 -2.33
N ILE A 64 -4.19 -18.47 -3.43
CA ILE A 64 -3.26 -18.64 -4.54
C ILE A 64 -2.28 -17.48 -4.64
N ALA A 65 -1.13 -17.68 -5.29
CA ALA A 65 -0.18 -16.62 -5.58
C ALA A 65 -0.87 -15.50 -6.38
N GLY A 66 -0.76 -14.28 -5.87
CA GLY A 66 -1.45 -13.11 -6.41
C GLY A 66 -2.87 -12.87 -5.91
N PHE A 67 -3.41 -13.72 -5.03
CA PHE A 67 -4.78 -13.55 -4.53
C PHE A 67 -5.02 -12.15 -3.97
N GLY A 68 -4.12 -11.64 -3.13
CA GLY A 68 -4.21 -10.37 -2.40
C GLY A 68 -4.08 -9.09 -3.24
N ALA A 69 -3.46 -8.05 -2.68
CA ALA A 69 -3.29 -6.75 -3.35
C ALA A 69 -2.48 -6.85 -4.66
N SER A 70 -1.55 -7.80 -4.75
CA SER A 70 -0.68 -7.98 -5.92
C SER A 70 -1.43 -8.30 -7.21
N GLY A 71 -2.57 -8.98 -7.17
CA GLY A 71 -3.41 -9.26 -8.35
C GLY A 71 -4.60 -8.31 -8.54
N ARG A 72 -4.73 -7.27 -7.72
CA ARG A 72 -5.92 -6.38 -7.68
C ARG A 72 -5.61 -4.88 -7.72
N ASN A 73 -4.34 -4.49 -7.74
CA ASN A 73 -3.93 -3.09 -7.73
C ASN A 73 -4.16 -2.39 -9.09
N GLY A 74 -3.83 -1.09 -9.16
CA GLY A 74 -3.95 -0.27 -10.38
C GLY A 74 -2.89 -0.52 -11.45
N GLY A 75 -1.88 -1.36 -11.18
CA GLY A 75 -0.79 -1.69 -12.12
C GLY A 75 0.25 -0.60 -12.33
N TRP A 76 0.49 0.21 -11.30
CA TRP A 76 1.49 1.28 -11.33
C TRP A 76 2.77 0.85 -10.61
N LEU A 77 3.81 0.56 -11.38
CA LEU A 77 5.14 0.29 -10.87
C LEU A 77 5.91 1.61 -10.74
N MET A 78 5.80 2.22 -9.56
CA MET A 78 6.40 3.53 -9.29
C MET A 78 7.81 3.41 -8.70
N GLY A 79 8.64 4.41 -9.01
CA GLY A 79 9.96 4.62 -8.44
C GLY A 79 9.94 5.61 -7.27
N ASN A 80 8.96 5.54 -6.39
CA ASN A 80 8.82 6.42 -5.23
C ASN A 80 8.22 5.66 -4.02
N LEU A 81 8.15 6.31 -2.86
CA LEU A 81 7.45 5.78 -1.69
C LEU A 81 6.45 6.77 -1.09
N LEU A 82 5.41 6.19 -0.50
CA LEU A 82 4.49 6.94 0.32
C LEU A 82 5.22 7.67 1.46
N GLY A 83 5.07 9.00 1.49
CA GLY A 83 5.66 9.87 2.51
C GLY A 83 7.18 10.02 2.42
N GLU A 84 7.76 9.78 1.24
CA GLU A 84 9.20 9.92 0.98
C GLU A 84 9.72 11.32 1.30
N ASP A 85 8.97 12.37 0.98
CA ASP A 85 9.34 13.77 1.22
C ASP A 85 9.69 14.02 2.70
N ARG A 86 8.93 13.43 3.61
CA ARG A 86 9.17 13.54 5.05
C ARG A 86 10.19 12.51 5.55
N LEU A 87 10.35 11.39 4.86
CA LEU A 87 11.33 10.36 5.19
C LEU A 87 12.75 10.81 4.86
N LEU A 88 12.91 11.55 3.76
CA LEU A 88 14.18 12.03 3.24
C LEU A 88 14.53 13.46 3.71
N ALA A 89 13.58 14.18 4.32
CA ALA A 89 13.76 15.56 4.77
C ALA A 89 14.94 15.75 5.72
N THR A 90 15.22 14.79 6.61
CA THR A 90 16.28 14.90 7.63
C THR A 90 17.63 14.34 7.17
N LEU A 91 17.71 13.78 5.97
CA LEU A 91 18.94 13.23 5.43
C LEU A 91 19.86 14.33 4.90
N SER A 92 21.17 14.05 4.86
CA SER A 92 22.11 14.88 4.11
C SER A 92 21.78 14.86 2.61
N PRO A 93 22.19 15.88 1.83
CA PRO A 93 21.94 15.90 0.38
C PRO A 93 22.45 14.64 -0.34
N GLN A 94 23.61 14.13 0.06
CA GLN A 94 24.19 12.90 -0.52
C GLN A 94 23.35 11.67 -0.19
N GLN A 95 22.97 11.49 1.08
CA GLN A 95 22.13 10.35 1.49
C GLN A 95 20.76 10.41 0.82
N ARG A 96 20.18 11.61 0.72
CA ARG A 96 18.92 11.83 0.01
C ARG A 96 19.04 11.45 -1.46
N ARG A 97 20.09 11.90 -2.17
CA ARG A 97 20.29 11.54 -3.59
C ARG A 97 20.41 10.04 -3.78
N ALA A 98 21.19 9.34 -2.94
CA ALA A 98 21.30 7.89 -2.97
C ALA A 98 19.95 7.19 -2.76
N SER A 99 19.14 7.65 -1.80
CA SER A 99 17.78 7.14 -1.61
C SER A 99 16.90 7.37 -2.84
N ILE A 100 16.96 8.55 -3.44
CA ILE A 100 16.19 8.90 -4.64
C ILE A 100 16.61 8.06 -5.84
N ASP A 101 17.92 7.89 -6.08
CA ASP A 101 18.44 7.07 -7.17
C ASP A 101 17.96 5.62 -7.05
N LEU A 102 18.00 5.07 -5.84
CA LEU A 102 17.51 3.73 -5.56
C LEU A 102 16.00 3.59 -5.81
N LEU A 103 15.22 4.62 -5.50
CA LEU A 103 13.78 4.66 -5.74
C LEU A 103 13.47 4.80 -7.23
N HIS A 104 14.02 5.82 -7.89
CA HIS A 104 13.81 6.11 -9.31
C HIS A 104 14.27 4.95 -10.22
N GLY A 105 15.32 4.22 -9.82
CA GLY A 105 15.81 3.03 -10.55
C GLY A 105 14.98 1.77 -10.35
N ASN A 106 13.97 1.76 -9.48
CA ASN A 106 13.21 0.57 -9.15
C ASN A 106 12.38 0.00 -10.34
N PRO A 107 11.70 0.80 -11.18
CA PRO A 107 11.07 0.29 -12.40
C PRO A 107 12.06 -0.35 -13.38
N ASP A 108 13.29 0.14 -13.44
CA ASP A 108 14.34 -0.39 -14.32
C ASP A 108 14.91 -1.71 -13.79
N GLU A 109 15.11 -1.83 -12.47
CA GLU A 109 15.52 -3.09 -11.87
C GLU A 109 14.46 -4.18 -12.09
N VAL A 110 13.18 -3.85 -11.91
CA VAL A 110 12.09 -4.79 -12.23
C VAL A 110 12.16 -5.17 -13.70
N HIS A 111 12.29 -4.22 -14.63
CA HIS A 111 12.42 -4.51 -16.05
C HIS A 111 13.57 -5.47 -16.35
N GLY A 112 14.73 -5.27 -15.72
CA GLY A 112 15.88 -6.17 -15.84
C GLY A 112 15.59 -7.59 -15.37
N VAL A 113 14.75 -7.77 -14.34
CA VAL A 113 14.26 -9.10 -13.92
C VAL A 113 13.27 -9.68 -14.94
N LEU A 114 12.33 -8.87 -15.45
CA LEU A 114 11.36 -9.34 -16.45
C LEU A 114 12.07 -9.93 -17.67
N GLN A 115 13.12 -9.26 -18.16
CA GLN A 115 13.94 -9.75 -19.28
C GLN A 115 14.69 -11.04 -18.93
N ARG A 116 15.31 -11.09 -17.73
CA ARG A 116 16.07 -12.27 -17.27
C ARG A 116 15.21 -13.52 -17.15
N GLU A 117 14.01 -13.37 -16.61
CA GLU A 117 13.11 -14.48 -16.26
C GLU A 117 12.04 -14.74 -17.31
N GLY A 118 12.03 -13.97 -18.41
CA GLY A 118 11.03 -14.10 -19.48
C GLY A 118 9.59 -13.81 -19.02
N ILE A 119 9.40 -12.83 -18.14
CA ILE A 119 8.09 -12.46 -17.61
C ILE A 119 7.46 -11.39 -18.50
N ASP A 120 6.51 -11.79 -19.35
CA ASP A 120 5.65 -10.86 -20.08
C ASP A 120 4.45 -10.43 -19.22
N CYS A 121 4.51 -9.18 -18.72
CA CYS A 121 3.46 -8.58 -17.90
C CYS A 121 2.99 -7.23 -18.45
N ASP A 122 3.05 -7.04 -19.77
CA ASP A 122 2.62 -5.81 -20.44
C ASP A 122 3.34 -4.53 -19.91
N TYR A 123 4.61 -4.67 -19.55
CA TYR A 123 5.43 -3.59 -18.99
C TYR A 123 5.62 -2.44 -19.99
N ARG A 124 5.24 -1.21 -19.61
CA ARG A 124 5.46 0.01 -20.39
C ARG A 124 5.90 1.17 -19.49
N LYS A 125 7.12 1.67 -19.68
CA LYS A 125 7.68 2.79 -18.88
C LYS A 125 7.41 4.15 -19.55
N GLY A 126 6.13 4.53 -19.62
CA GLY A 126 5.72 5.82 -20.17
C GLY A 126 5.89 7.00 -19.20
N GLY A 127 6.08 6.73 -17.91
CA GLY A 127 6.01 7.72 -16.84
C GLY A 127 4.59 7.90 -16.28
N VAL A 128 4.42 8.95 -15.49
CA VAL A 128 3.16 9.30 -14.82
C VAL A 128 2.84 10.78 -15.00
N LEU A 129 1.55 11.08 -15.15
CA LEU A 129 1.00 12.43 -15.23
C LEU A 129 0.17 12.73 -13.97
N TYR A 130 0.58 13.73 -13.18
CA TYR A 130 -0.18 14.24 -12.05
C TYR A 130 -0.94 15.49 -12.50
N CYS A 131 -2.22 15.34 -12.86
CA CYS A 131 -3.03 16.37 -13.50
C CYS A 131 -3.76 17.28 -12.50
N ALA A 132 -3.79 18.57 -12.80
CA ALA A 132 -4.76 19.51 -12.29
C ALA A 132 -5.91 19.61 -13.30
N ALA A 133 -7.09 19.10 -12.98
CA ALA A 133 -8.18 18.96 -13.96
C ALA A 133 -9.60 19.17 -13.41
N ARG A 134 -9.80 19.26 -12.10
CA ARG A 134 -11.14 19.48 -11.51
C ARG A 134 -11.38 20.90 -11.06
N TYR A 135 -10.36 21.56 -10.53
CA TYR A 135 -10.48 22.94 -10.04
C TYR A 135 -9.13 23.66 -10.05
N PRO A 136 -9.11 25.00 -10.25
CA PRO A 136 -7.88 25.75 -10.50
C PRO A 136 -6.89 25.73 -9.34
N GLU A 137 -7.33 25.54 -8.10
CA GLU A 137 -6.45 25.45 -6.92
C GLU A 137 -5.48 24.24 -6.98
N GLN A 138 -5.76 23.25 -7.84
CA GLN A 138 -4.88 22.12 -8.07
C GLN A 138 -3.58 22.52 -8.77
N GLU A 139 -3.66 23.42 -9.76
CA GLU A 139 -2.45 23.91 -10.44
C GLU A 139 -1.50 24.54 -9.43
N ARG A 140 -2.03 25.43 -8.58
CA ARG A 140 -1.24 26.08 -7.54
C ARG A 140 -0.60 25.07 -6.58
N SER A 141 -1.35 24.05 -6.19
CA SER A 141 -0.88 23.02 -5.27
C SER A 141 0.22 22.16 -5.89
N LEU A 142 0.06 21.76 -7.16
CA LEU A 142 1.06 21.00 -7.90
C LEU A 142 2.32 21.83 -8.18
N ARG A 143 2.19 23.10 -8.58
CA ARG A 143 3.37 23.97 -8.75
C ARG A 143 4.16 24.13 -7.47
N ALA A 144 3.49 24.34 -6.34
CA ALA A 144 4.14 24.42 -5.04
C ALA A 144 4.81 23.10 -4.62
N TYR A 145 4.23 21.96 -5.01
CA TYR A 145 4.84 20.65 -4.81
C TYR A 145 6.09 20.47 -5.67
N LEU A 146 6.03 20.86 -6.95
CA LEU A 146 7.18 20.83 -7.86
C LEU A 146 8.35 21.70 -7.35
N ASP A 147 8.05 22.91 -6.88
CA ASP A 147 9.04 23.78 -6.25
C ASP A 147 9.69 23.14 -5.01
N ASP A 148 8.94 22.33 -4.25
CA ASP A 148 9.47 21.58 -3.10
C ASP A 148 10.37 20.43 -3.56
N LEU A 149 9.99 19.70 -4.61
CA LEU A 149 10.82 18.66 -5.22
C LEU A 149 12.17 19.24 -5.68
N TYR A 150 12.17 20.39 -6.35
CA TYR A 150 13.40 21.07 -6.77
C TYR A 150 14.24 21.53 -5.57
N ARG A 151 13.62 22.08 -4.52
CA ARG A 151 14.32 22.40 -3.26
C ARG A 151 14.91 21.17 -2.56
N GLN A 152 14.35 19.98 -2.81
CA GLN A 152 14.86 18.73 -2.30
C GLN A 152 15.99 18.13 -3.14
N GLY A 153 16.28 18.69 -4.33
CA GLY A 153 17.36 18.27 -5.22
C GLY A 153 16.91 17.48 -6.45
N MET A 154 15.60 17.42 -6.73
CA MET A 154 15.09 16.87 -7.99
C MET A 154 15.37 17.83 -9.15
N THR A 155 15.49 17.28 -10.34
CA THR A 155 15.76 18.02 -11.59
C THR A 155 14.55 18.00 -12.53
N GLU A 156 14.60 18.79 -13.61
CA GLU A 156 13.60 18.75 -14.70
C GLU A 156 13.52 17.37 -15.39
N ASP A 157 14.60 16.59 -15.33
CA ASP A 157 14.62 15.20 -15.82
C ASP A 157 13.84 14.25 -14.90
N ASP A 158 13.75 14.58 -13.61
CA ASP A 158 13.00 13.79 -12.63
C ASP A 158 11.51 14.16 -12.61
N TYR A 159 11.24 15.47 -12.62
CA TYR A 159 9.90 16.04 -12.57
C TYR A 159 9.89 17.36 -13.33
N HIS A 160 8.91 17.58 -14.20
CA HIS A 160 8.74 18.88 -14.84
C HIS A 160 7.27 19.23 -15.06
N TRP A 161 7.01 20.51 -15.24
CA TRP A 161 5.67 21.03 -15.49
C TRP A 161 5.29 20.94 -16.97
N LEU A 162 4.12 20.39 -17.25
CA LEU A 162 3.45 20.45 -18.54
C LEU A 162 2.33 21.49 -18.48
N ARG A 163 2.42 22.50 -19.34
CA ARG A 163 1.29 23.40 -19.62
C ARG A 163 0.14 22.64 -20.28
N PRO A 164 -1.10 23.14 -20.23
CA PRO A 164 -2.26 22.49 -20.84
C PRO A 164 -2.01 22.01 -22.29
N GLU A 165 -1.40 22.85 -23.13
CA GLU A 165 -1.14 22.52 -24.54
C GLU A 165 -0.11 21.40 -24.71
N GLN A 166 0.84 21.29 -23.77
CA GLN A 166 1.83 20.20 -23.76
C GLN A 166 1.21 18.90 -23.23
N LEU A 167 0.37 19.01 -22.20
CA LEU A 167 -0.37 17.89 -21.64
C LEU A 167 -1.32 17.29 -22.69
N GLU A 168 -2.00 18.09 -23.51
CA GLU A 168 -2.92 17.62 -24.56
C GLU A 168 -2.27 16.72 -25.62
N ASN A 169 -0.94 16.77 -25.78
CA ASN A 169 -0.19 15.86 -26.65
C ASN A 169 -0.01 14.46 -26.05
N GLN A 170 -0.19 14.31 -24.73
CA GLN A 170 0.04 13.07 -23.98
C GLN A 170 -1.27 12.53 -23.38
N LEU A 171 -2.10 13.40 -22.82
CA LEU A 171 -3.37 13.09 -22.18
C LEU A 171 -4.32 14.29 -22.28
N ARG A 172 -5.50 14.08 -22.88
CA ARG A 172 -6.55 15.08 -23.02
C ARG A 172 -7.64 14.83 -21.99
N VAL A 173 -7.54 15.54 -20.86
CA VAL A 173 -8.59 15.61 -19.85
C VAL A 173 -9.36 16.93 -19.98
N SER A 174 -10.64 16.91 -19.64
CA SER A 174 -11.45 18.13 -19.59
C SER A 174 -10.94 19.09 -18.53
N ASN A 175 -10.98 20.40 -18.82
CA ASN A 175 -10.60 21.47 -17.91
C ASN A 175 -9.18 21.33 -17.33
N ALA A 176 -8.22 20.88 -18.15
CA ALA A 176 -6.83 20.76 -17.74
C ALA A 176 -6.22 22.14 -17.42
N PHE A 177 -5.66 22.28 -16.23
CA PHE A 177 -4.83 23.43 -15.82
C PHE A 177 -3.32 23.15 -15.95
N GLY A 178 -2.97 21.91 -16.31
CA GLY A 178 -1.60 21.42 -16.49
C GLY A 178 -1.31 20.18 -15.65
N ALA A 179 -0.07 19.70 -15.68
CA ALA A 179 0.34 18.51 -14.94
C ALA A 179 1.82 18.54 -14.55
N ILE A 180 2.19 17.77 -13.53
CA ILE A 180 3.58 17.34 -13.35
C ILE A 180 3.76 16.03 -14.10
N TYR A 181 4.80 15.93 -14.92
CA TYR A 181 5.26 14.67 -15.50
C TYR A 181 6.47 14.13 -14.74
N SER A 182 6.53 12.81 -14.57
CA SER A 182 7.73 12.10 -14.11
C SER A 182 7.95 10.82 -14.93
N PRO A 183 9.18 10.51 -15.38
CA PRO A 183 9.47 9.28 -16.11
C PRO A 183 9.62 8.05 -15.20
N HIS A 184 9.62 8.23 -13.88
CA HIS A 184 9.95 7.20 -12.88
C HIS A 184 8.78 6.27 -12.55
N THR A 185 7.91 5.97 -13.53
CA THR A 185 6.78 5.06 -13.37
C THR A 185 6.56 4.23 -14.64
N ALA A 186 6.28 2.94 -14.44
CA ALA A 186 5.81 2.06 -15.49
C ALA A 186 4.40 1.55 -15.19
N THR A 187 3.66 1.20 -16.25
CA THR A 187 2.41 0.45 -16.15
C THR A 187 2.65 -1.03 -16.44
N ILE A 188 1.89 -1.89 -15.77
CA ILE A 188 1.95 -3.35 -15.92
C ILE A 188 0.55 -3.98 -15.82
N GLN A 189 0.46 -5.25 -16.19
CA GLN A 189 -0.60 -6.19 -15.83
C GLN A 189 -0.19 -6.92 -14.53
N PRO A 190 -0.83 -6.62 -13.38
CA PRO A 190 -0.39 -7.11 -12.07
C PRO A 190 -0.46 -8.63 -11.87
N ALA A 191 -1.51 -9.26 -12.37
CA ALA A 191 -1.68 -10.70 -12.29
C ALA A 191 -0.63 -11.44 -13.12
N LYS A 192 -0.31 -10.98 -14.34
CA LYS A 192 0.78 -11.55 -15.14
C LYS A 192 2.12 -11.44 -14.42
N LEU A 193 2.42 -10.29 -13.80
CA LEU A 193 3.65 -10.12 -13.01
C LEU A 193 3.73 -11.11 -11.84
N VAL A 194 2.72 -11.17 -10.97
CA VAL A 194 2.78 -12.00 -9.77
C VAL A 194 2.83 -13.50 -10.11
N ARG A 195 2.14 -13.92 -11.17
CA ARG A 195 2.18 -15.30 -11.65
C ARG A 195 3.51 -15.64 -12.32
N GLY A 196 4.07 -14.72 -13.11
CA GLY A 196 5.42 -14.83 -13.66
C GLY A 196 6.49 -14.96 -12.58
N LEU A 197 6.42 -14.13 -11.53
CA LEU A 197 7.33 -14.22 -10.39
C LEU A 197 7.20 -15.55 -9.66
N ALA A 198 5.97 -16.05 -9.46
CA ALA A 198 5.76 -17.35 -8.83
C ALA A 198 6.43 -18.47 -9.63
N ARG A 199 6.27 -18.48 -10.96
CA ARG A 199 6.95 -19.45 -11.85
C ARG A 199 8.48 -19.31 -11.79
N ALA A 200 9.01 -18.09 -11.80
CA ALA A 200 10.45 -17.86 -11.70
C ALA A 200 11.03 -18.35 -10.35
N VAL A 201 10.33 -18.08 -9.25
CA VAL A 201 10.70 -18.55 -7.90
C VAL A 201 10.68 -20.09 -7.82
N GLU A 202 9.67 -20.74 -8.42
CA GLU A 202 9.60 -22.20 -8.52
C GLU A 202 10.74 -22.77 -9.37
N ALA A 203 11.08 -22.14 -10.49
CA ALA A 203 12.21 -22.54 -11.34
C ALA A 203 13.57 -22.44 -10.61
N LEU A 204 13.67 -21.56 -9.60
CA LEU A 204 14.83 -21.49 -8.70
C LEU A 204 14.81 -22.57 -7.60
N GLY A 205 13.81 -23.46 -7.58
CA GLY A 205 13.69 -24.57 -6.63
C GLY A 205 13.00 -24.21 -5.32
N VAL A 206 12.20 -23.14 -5.28
CA VAL A 206 11.43 -22.75 -4.09
C VAL A 206 10.01 -23.29 -4.20
N PRO A 207 9.59 -24.25 -3.35
CA PRO A 207 8.20 -24.68 -3.31
C PRO A 207 7.27 -23.58 -2.81
N ILE A 208 6.15 -23.39 -3.52
CA ILE A 208 5.05 -22.51 -3.13
C ILE A 208 3.82 -23.36 -2.81
N PHE A 209 3.39 -23.33 -1.55
CA PHE A 209 2.23 -24.07 -1.07
C PHE A 209 1.01 -23.16 -0.97
N GLU A 210 0.01 -23.42 -1.81
CA GLU A 210 -1.24 -22.66 -1.86
C GLU A 210 -2.33 -23.35 -1.02
N ASN A 211 -3.42 -22.65 -0.69
CA ASN A 211 -4.45 -23.11 0.26
C ASN A 211 -3.88 -23.58 1.61
N THR A 212 -2.78 -22.95 2.04
CA THR A 212 -2.00 -23.28 3.24
C THR A 212 -1.96 -22.04 4.15
N PRO A 213 -3.08 -21.69 4.83
CA PRO A 213 -3.11 -20.52 5.68
C PRO A 213 -2.20 -20.70 6.90
N ALA A 214 -1.37 -19.70 7.19
CA ALA A 214 -0.73 -19.61 8.50
C ALA A 214 -1.81 -19.31 9.56
N ILE A 215 -1.97 -20.21 10.51
CA ILE A 215 -2.93 -20.06 11.63
C ILE A 215 -2.26 -19.54 12.89
N ASP A 216 -0.94 -19.73 13.00
CA ASP A 216 -0.12 -19.31 14.12
C ASP A 216 1.34 -19.19 13.67
N TRP A 217 2.11 -18.32 14.32
CA TRP A 217 3.53 -18.12 14.01
C TRP A 217 4.26 -17.56 15.24
N GLN A 218 5.48 -18.04 15.45
CA GLN A 218 6.36 -17.63 16.53
C GLN A 218 7.81 -17.81 16.09
N PRO A 219 8.79 -17.14 16.72
CA PRO A 219 10.21 -17.37 16.44
C PRO A 219 10.55 -18.86 16.28
N GLY A 220 11.03 -19.26 15.10
CA GLY A 220 11.40 -20.64 14.78
C GLY A 220 10.32 -21.54 14.15
N GLU A 221 9.03 -21.17 14.20
CA GLU A 221 7.94 -22.06 13.75
C GLU A 221 6.73 -21.30 13.19
N VAL A 222 6.23 -21.77 12.04
CA VAL A 222 4.92 -21.39 11.48
C VAL A 222 4.00 -22.60 11.48
N ARG A 223 2.75 -22.44 11.92
CA ARG A 223 1.76 -23.52 11.95
C ARG A 223 0.67 -23.28 10.91
N THR A 224 0.29 -24.35 10.23
CA THR A 224 -0.83 -24.42 9.28
C THR A 224 -1.86 -25.42 9.82
N PRO A 225 -3.05 -25.55 9.21
CA PRO A 225 -4.03 -26.54 9.65
C PRO A 225 -3.55 -27.99 9.56
N LEU A 226 -2.62 -28.28 8.66
CA LEU A 226 -2.20 -29.65 8.35
C LEU A 226 -0.72 -29.94 8.65
N ALA A 227 0.10 -28.91 8.88
CA ALA A 227 1.54 -29.06 9.00
C ALA A 227 2.20 -27.95 9.83
N ARG A 228 3.44 -28.17 10.22
CA ARG A 228 4.33 -27.21 10.85
C ARG A 228 5.56 -26.96 9.98
N ILE A 229 6.01 -25.72 9.95
CA ILE A 229 7.23 -25.32 9.25
C ILE A 229 8.21 -24.80 10.28
N ARG A 230 9.31 -25.53 10.50
CA ARG A 230 10.43 -25.07 11.31
C ARG A 230 11.37 -24.26 10.42
N CYS A 231 11.75 -23.06 10.87
CA CYS A 231 12.62 -22.21 10.07
C CYS A 231 13.49 -21.28 10.89
N GLN A 232 14.64 -20.90 10.33
CA GLN A 232 15.54 -19.92 10.96
C GLN A 232 15.02 -18.50 10.77
N TRP A 233 14.52 -18.21 9.57
CA TRP A 233 13.93 -16.93 9.21
C TRP A 233 12.46 -17.08 8.86
N MET A 234 11.63 -16.20 9.40
CA MET A 234 10.25 -16.01 8.97
C MET A 234 10.07 -14.66 8.31
N VAL A 235 9.32 -14.67 7.20
CA VAL A 235 8.98 -13.45 6.45
C VAL A 235 7.47 -13.28 6.34
N PRO A 236 6.82 -12.59 7.30
CA PRO A 236 5.42 -12.20 7.18
C PRO A 236 5.21 -11.16 6.08
N ALA A 237 4.73 -11.60 4.91
CA ALA A 237 4.52 -10.80 3.71
C ALA A 237 3.02 -10.60 3.39
N VAL A 238 2.22 -10.34 4.43
CA VAL A 238 0.74 -10.35 4.36
C VAL A 238 0.09 -8.99 4.09
N GLU A 239 0.83 -7.89 4.19
CA GLU A 239 0.38 -6.52 3.86
C GLU A 239 -1.02 -6.20 4.44
N GLY A 240 -2.02 -5.90 3.60
CA GLY A 240 -3.40 -5.55 4.00
C GLY A 240 -4.15 -6.69 4.70
N TYR A 241 -3.55 -7.87 4.82
CA TYR A 241 -4.05 -9.00 5.60
C TYR A 241 -3.36 -9.13 6.96
N ALA A 242 -2.55 -8.16 7.40
CA ALA A 242 -1.90 -8.16 8.72
C ALA A 242 -2.88 -8.41 9.89
N ALA A 243 -4.15 -8.04 9.75
CA ALA A 243 -5.20 -8.32 10.73
C ALA A 243 -5.46 -9.82 10.96
N SER A 244 -5.14 -10.69 10.00
CA SER A 244 -5.28 -12.14 10.14
C SER A 244 -4.07 -12.82 10.78
N LEU A 245 -3.00 -12.07 11.09
CA LEU A 245 -1.76 -12.62 11.63
C LEU A 245 -1.27 -11.79 12.84
N PRO A 246 -1.84 -12.00 14.04
CA PRO A 246 -1.43 -11.27 15.25
C PRO A 246 0.08 -11.42 15.54
N PRO A 247 0.76 -10.38 16.07
CA PRO A 247 0.24 -9.07 16.45
C PRO A 247 0.21 -8.03 15.31
N LEU A 248 0.45 -8.40 14.05
CA LEU A 248 0.69 -7.45 12.95
C LEU A 248 -0.47 -6.48 12.69
N GLY A 249 -1.72 -6.90 12.93
CA GLY A 249 -2.91 -6.07 12.78
C GLY A 249 -2.96 -4.80 13.66
N LYS A 250 -2.07 -4.68 14.66
CA LYS A 250 -1.91 -3.45 15.45
C LYS A 250 -1.11 -2.38 14.71
N HIS A 251 -0.24 -2.78 13.78
CA HIS A 251 0.73 -1.91 13.12
C HIS A 251 0.30 -1.48 11.72
N GLN A 252 -0.57 -2.26 11.08
CA GLN A 252 -1.07 -2.00 9.73
C GLN A 252 -2.59 -1.96 9.71
N LEU A 253 -3.14 -0.84 9.21
CA LEU A 253 -4.57 -0.63 9.06
C LEU A 253 -4.99 -1.16 7.68
N PRO A 254 -5.94 -2.10 7.59
CA PRO A 254 -6.47 -2.54 6.31
C PRO A 254 -7.45 -1.49 5.78
N VAL A 255 -7.06 -0.79 4.72
CA VAL A 255 -7.91 0.14 3.98
C VAL A 255 -8.23 -0.42 2.60
N GLN A 256 -9.26 0.12 1.96
CA GLN A 256 -9.75 -0.39 0.68
C GLN A 256 -9.40 0.54 -0.47
N SER A 257 -9.09 -0.07 -1.61
CA SER A 257 -9.03 0.61 -2.91
C SER A 257 -9.99 -0.11 -3.86
N LEU A 258 -10.75 0.66 -4.63
CA LEU A 258 -11.81 0.13 -5.50
C LEU A 258 -11.65 0.67 -6.91
N LEU A 259 -11.72 -0.25 -7.88
CA LEU A 259 -11.41 -0.01 -9.28
C LEU A 259 -12.55 -0.52 -10.17
N ILE A 260 -12.59 0.04 -11.38
CA ILE A 260 -13.43 -0.42 -12.48
C ILE A 260 -12.56 -0.59 -13.74
N ALA A 261 -13.08 -1.36 -14.70
CA ALA A 261 -12.56 -1.37 -16.05
C ALA A 261 -13.68 -1.25 -17.09
N THR A 262 -13.41 -0.50 -18.15
CA THR A 262 -14.30 -0.38 -19.30
C THR A 262 -14.28 -1.63 -20.17
N GLU A 263 -15.17 -1.71 -21.14
CA GLU A 263 -14.93 -2.52 -22.36
C GLU A 263 -13.67 -2.03 -23.10
N PRO A 264 -13.07 -2.85 -23.99
CA PRO A 264 -12.01 -2.38 -24.87
C PRO A 264 -12.52 -1.19 -25.67
N LEU A 265 -11.82 -0.07 -25.57
CA LEU A 265 -12.16 1.15 -26.28
C LEU A 265 -11.54 1.12 -27.68
N PRO A 266 -12.25 1.59 -28.71
CA PRO A 266 -11.69 1.76 -30.05
C PRO A 266 -10.46 2.67 -30.05
N GLU A 267 -9.54 2.45 -30.99
CA GLU A 267 -8.35 3.30 -31.12
C GLU A 267 -8.73 4.78 -31.32
N SER A 268 -9.79 5.06 -32.09
CA SER A 268 -10.31 6.42 -32.29
C SER A 268 -10.70 7.13 -30.99
N THR A 269 -11.14 6.38 -29.97
CA THR A 269 -11.44 6.92 -28.64
C THR A 269 -10.14 7.21 -27.89
N TRP A 270 -9.14 6.34 -28.00
CA TRP A 270 -7.83 6.59 -27.42
C TRP A 270 -7.06 7.70 -28.11
N GLU A 271 -7.21 7.90 -29.41
CA GLU A 271 -6.66 9.06 -30.12
C GLU A 271 -7.21 10.37 -29.56
N GLN A 272 -8.46 10.37 -29.07
CA GLN A 272 -9.08 11.52 -28.40
C GLN A 272 -8.63 11.69 -26.94
N ILE A 273 -8.16 10.62 -26.28
CA ILE A 273 -7.76 10.63 -24.85
C ILE A 273 -6.25 10.77 -24.67
N GLY A 274 -5.42 10.08 -25.45
CA GLY A 274 -3.97 9.96 -25.28
C GLY A 274 -3.53 8.65 -24.62
N LEU A 275 -2.46 8.71 -23.81
CA LEU A 275 -1.79 7.60 -23.10
C LEU A 275 -1.14 6.54 -24.01
N SER A 276 -0.84 6.89 -25.26
CA SER A 276 -0.22 5.96 -26.23
C SER A 276 1.17 5.47 -25.81
N GLN A 277 1.87 6.22 -24.95
CA GLN A 277 3.19 5.87 -24.42
C GLN A 277 3.12 4.89 -23.22
N GLY A 278 1.94 4.39 -22.85
CA GLY A 278 1.77 3.49 -21.69
C GLY A 278 1.89 4.21 -20.35
N GLN A 279 1.55 5.49 -20.32
CA GLN A 279 1.60 6.34 -19.13
C GLN A 279 0.51 5.98 -18.11
N ALA A 280 0.86 6.15 -16.85
CA ALA A 280 -0.08 6.26 -15.75
C ALA A 280 -0.59 7.71 -15.64
N PHE A 281 -1.78 7.93 -15.09
CA PHE A 281 -2.25 9.28 -14.77
C PHE A 281 -3.06 9.32 -13.47
N SER A 282 -2.90 10.39 -12.69
CA SER A 282 -3.75 10.69 -11.56
C SER A 282 -4.22 12.13 -11.62
N GLU A 283 -5.30 12.41 -10.91
CA GLU A 283 -5.80 13.77 -10.77
C GLU A 283 -5.75 14.20 -9.30
N SER A 284 -5.29 15.43 -9.07
CA SER A 284 -4.84 15.95 -7.78
C SER A 284 -5.97 16.35 -6.81
N SER A 285 -7.10 15.63 -6.81
CA SER A 285 -8.18 15.80 -5.82
C SER A 285 -8.02 14.85 -4.63
N ARG A 286 -8.78 15.10 -3.54
CA ARG A 286 -8.74 14.22 -2.36
C ARG A 286 -9.43 12.86 -2.61
N GLN A 287 -10.11 12.70 -3.74
CA GLN A 287 -10.64 11.42 -4.22
C GLN A 287 -9.55 10.41 -4.61
N VAL A 288 -8.29 10.85 -4.79
CA VAL A 288 -7.17 10.00 -5.21
C VAL A 288 -7.55 9.18 -6.44
N THR A 289 -7.93 9.89 -7.51
CA THR A 289 -8.29 9.21 -8.76
C THR A 289 -7.05 8.92 -9.57
N TYR A 290 -7.00 7.72 -10.13
CA TYR A 290 -5.86 7.24 -10.90
C TYR A 290 -6.32 6.25 -11.97
N GLY A 291 -5.57 6.16 -13.07
CA GLY A 291 -5.87 5.19 -14.12
C GLY A 291 -4.71 4.89 -15.06
N GLN A 292 -4.95 3.91 -15.93
CA GLN A 292 -4.06 3.56 -17.02
C GLN A 292 -4.86 2.94 -18.18
N ARG A 293 -4.28 3.01 -19.39
CA ARG A 293 -4.72 2.26 -20.58
C ARG A 293 -4.10 0.86 -20.55
N THR A 294 -4.89 -0.21 -20.54
CA THR A 294 -4.37 -1.59 -20.61
C THR A 294 -3.83 -1.93 -22.01
N ALA A 295 -3.09 -3.03 -22.14
CA ALA A 295 -2.60 -3.51 -23.43
C ALA A 295 -3.73 -3.88 -24.42
N ASP A 296 -4.88 -4.34 -23.90
CA ASP A 296 -6.09 -4.60 -24.68
C ASP A 296 -7.05 -3.40 -24.76
N ASN A 297 -6.52 -2.19 -24.60
CA ASN A 297 -7.23 -0.92 -24.84
C ASN A 297 -8.42 -0.63 -23.91
N ARG A 298 -8.40 -1.10 -22.66
CA ARG A 298 -9.38 -0.71 -21.63
C ARG A 298 -8.85 0.42 -20.78
N LEU A 299 -9.75 1.27 -20.28
CA LEU A 299 -9.42 2.17 -19.19
C LEU A 299 -9.63 1.41 -17.87
N VAL A 300 -8.57 1.25 -17.09
CA VAL A 300 -8.66 0.88 -15.68
C VAL A 300 -8.60 2.16 -14.85
N PHE A 301 -9.60 2.35 -14.00
CA PHE A 301 -9.76 3.57 -13.22
C PHE A 301 -10.09 3.24 -11.76
N GLY A 302 -9.32 3.81 -10.85
CA GLY A 302 -9.46 3.65 -9.41
C GLY A 302 -9.73 4.97 -8.71
N ALA A 303 -10.39 4.87 -7.56
CA ALA A 303 -10.60 5.98 -6.64
C ALA A 303 -10.58 5.46 -5.20
N ARG A 304 -10.34 6.36 -4.24
CA ARG A 304 -10.28 6.06 -2.81
C ARG A 304 -11.47 5.19 -2.36
N GLY A 305 -11.17 4.13 -1.62
CA GLY A 305 -12.17 3.27 -0.98
C GLY A 305 -12.42 3.64 0.49
N GLY A 306 -12.94 2.66 1.24
CA GLY A 306 -13.32 2.84 2.63
C GLY A 306 -12.39 2.16 3.64
N TYR A 307 -12.69 2.40 4.91
CA TYR A 307 -12.20 1.65 6.05
C TYR A 307 -13.39 1.02 6.78
N ARG A 308 -13.27 -0.26 7.16
CA ARG A 308 -14.33 -0.96 7.90
C ARG A 308 -14.01 -0.96 9.39
N PHE A 309 -15.01 -0.59 10.20
CA PHE A 309 -14.92 -0.64 11.67
C PHE A 309 -14.36 -1.98 12.15
N GLY A 310 -13.41 -1.93 13.09
CA GLY A 310 -12.72 -3.10 13.62
C GLY A 310 -11.47 -3.50 12.83
N GLY A 311 -11.12 -2.78 11.76
CA GLY A 311 -10.07 -3.22 10.85
C GLY A 311 -10.48 -4.49 10.11
N ARG A 312 -11.80 -4.63 9.87
CA ARG A 312 -12.34 -5.81 9.19
C ARG A 312 -11.93 -5.78 7.73
N LEU A 313 -11.45 -6.91 7.23
CA LEU A 313 -11.09 -7.07 5.84
C LEU A 313 -12.35 -6.97 4.95
N ARG A 314 -12.17 -6.46 3.73
CA ARG A 314 -13.15 -6.71 2.66
C ARG A 314 -13.04 -8.18 2.25
N GLU A 315 -14.17 -8.86 2.19
CA GLU A 315 -14.28 -10.25 1.75
C GLU A 315 -15.05 -10.36 0.43
N ASN A 316 -16.10 -9.54 0.26
CA ASN A 316 -16.76 -9.37 -1.03
C ASN A 316 -16.04 -8.29 -1.83
N PHE A 317 -15.25 -8.68 -2.83
CA PHE A 317 -14.48 -7.74 -3.64
C PHE A 317 -15.26 -7.07 -4.76
N ASN A 318 -16.50 -7.49 -5.05
CA ASN A 318 -17.34 -6.81 -6.04
C ASN A 318 -17.79 -5.44 -5.51
N LEU A 319 -17.83 -4.43 -6.37
CA LEU A 319 -18.39 -3.13 -6.00
C LEU A 319 -19.92 -3.16 -6.03
N ASP A 320 -20.55 -2.39 -5.17
CA ASP A 320 -21.97 -2.09 -5.28
C ASP A 320 -22.26 -1.03 -6.35
N ALA A 321 -23.55 -0.81 -6.67
CA ALA A 321 -23.97 0.13 -7.70
C ALA A 321 -23.52 1.57 -7.40
N HIS A 322 -23.53 1.99 -6.13
CA HIS A 322 -23.11 3.34 -5.74
C HIS A 322 -21.59 3.49 -5.89
N GLU A 323 -20.81 2.50 -5.47
CA GLU A 323 -19.36 2.45 -5.64
C GLU A 323 -19.00 2.55 -7.13
N ILE A 324 -19.69 1.83 -8.02
CA ILE A 324 -19.48 1.88 -9.49
C ILE A 324 -19.84 3.26 -10.06
N GLU A 325 -21.04 3.78 -9.75
CA GLU A 325 -21.50 5.05 -10.31
C GLU A 325 -20.66 6.25 -9.84
N LEU A 326 -20.10 6.20 -8.62
CA LEU A 326 -19.12 7.20 -8.20
C LEU A 326 -17.86 7.18 -9.08
N ARG A 327 -17.32 6.01 -9.41
CA ARG A 327 -16.16 5.92 -10.33
C ARG A 327 -16.55 6.40 -11.72
N ARG A 328 -17.75 6.03 -12.21
CA ARG A 328 -18.29 6.51 -13.48
C ARG A 328 -18.33 8.02 -13.55
N TYR A 329 -18.92 8.66 -12.55
CA TYR A 329 -18.94 10.10 -12.41
C TYR A 329 -17.52 10.67 -12.45
N LEU A 330 -16.61 10.15 -11.62
CA LEU A 330 -15.26 10.68 -11.51
C LEU A 330 -14.44 10.58 -12.81
N PHE A 331 -14.48 9.46 -13.55
CA PHE A 331 -13.76 9.40 -14.83
C PHE A 331 -14.49 10.17 -15.92
N SER A 332 -15.83 10.29 -15.90
CA SER A 332 -16.58 11.04 -16.92
C SER A 332 -16.33 12.54 -16.83
N GLU A 333 -16.03 13.05 -15.63
CA GLU A 333 -15.57 14.43 -15.44
C GLU A 333 -14.22 14.70 -16.13
N LEU A 334 -13.35 13.67 -16.22
CA LEU A 334 -12.05 13.78 -16.91
C LEU A 334 -12.20 13.51 -18.42
N PHE A 335 -13.02 12.51 -18.77
CA PHE A 335 -13.24 12.03 -20.14
C PHE A 335 -14.75 11.99 -20.45
N PRO A 336 -15.38 13.12 -20.82
CA PRO A 336 -16.81 13.19 -21.09
C PRO A 336 -17.28 12.24 -22.19
N GLN A 337 -16.41 11.94 -23.16
CA GLN A 337 -16.67 10.99 -24.23
C GLN A 337 -16.91 9.55 -23.72
N LEU A 338 -16.51 9.23 -22.49
CA LEU A 338 -16.70 7.92 -21.87
C LEU A 338 -17.98 7.81 -21.02
N LYS A 339 -18.82 8.84 -20.92
CA LYS A 339 -19.99 8.86 -20.03
C LYS A 339 -20.89 7.62 -20.13
N HIS A 340 -21.09 7.13 -21.36
CA HIS A 340 -21.95 5.99 -21.66
C HIS A 340 -21.20 4.68 -21.91
N VAL A 341 -19.88 4.65 -21.70
CA VAL A 341 -19.07 3.44 -21.89
C VAL A 341 -19.57 2.31 -20.99
N ARG A 342 -19.58 1.08 -21.50
CA ARG A 342 -19.87 -0.08 -20.67
C ARG A 342 -18.72 -0.31 -19.69
N ILE A 343 -19.07 -0.44 -18.41
CA ILE A 343 -18.16 -0.97 -17.39
C ILE A 343 -18.32 -2.48 -17.41
N THR A 344 -17.22 -3.20 -17.64
CA THR A 344 -17.25 -4.67 -17.76
C THR A 344 -16.79 -5.35 -16.48
N HIS A 345 -15.94 -4.68 -15.70
CA HIS A 345 -15.38 -5.22 -14.47
C HIS A 345 -15.40 -4.17 -13.37
N SER A 346 -15.56 -4.63 -12.14
CA SER A 346 -15.34 -3.85 -10.93
C SER A 346 -14.76 -4.75 -9.86
N TRP A 347 -13.78 -4.25 -9.11
CA TRP A 347 -13.19 -5.01 -8.02
C TRP A 347 -12.57 -4.10 -6.96
N GLY A 348 -12.49 -4.62 -5.74
CA GLY A 348 -11.82 -4.01 -4.60
C GLY A 348 -10.60 -4.79 -4.15
N GLY A 349 -9.76 -4.15 -3.35
CA GLY A 349 -8.63 -4.78 -2.68
C GLY A 349 -8.44 -4.23 -1.27
N ASN A 350 -7.87 -5.07 -0.39
CA ASN A 350 -7.34 -4.63 0.90
C ASN A 350 -5.88 -4.24 0.71
N LEU A 351 -5.49 -3.10 1.26
CA LEU A 351 -4.10 -2.65 1.33
C LEU A 351 -3.75 -2.22 2.77
N GLY A 352 -2.48 -2.32 3.13
CA GLY A 352 -1.95 -2.09 4.46
C GLY A 352 -1.38 -0.68 4.59
N MET A 353 -1.91 0.08 5.55
CA MET A 353 -1.43 1.42 5.85
C MET A 353 -0.71 1.44 7.21
N ALA A 354 0.58 1.80 7.21
CA ALA A 354 1.33 1.99 8.44
C ALA A 354 0.91 3.30 9.13
N ARG A 355 0.98 3.33 10.47
CA ARG A 355 0.57 4.48 11.29
C ARG A 355 1.32 5.78 10.97
N ARG A 356 2.58 5.67 10.53
CA ARG A 356 3.42 6.83 10.14
C ARG A 356 3.28 7.20 8.66
N PHE A 357 2.43 6.52 7.90
CA PHE A 357 2.26 6.70 6.46
C PHE A 357 3.58 6.62 5.70
N ARG A 358 4.43 5.66 6.09
CA ARG A 358 5.70 5.36 5.44
C ARG A 358 5.93 3.85 5.42
N PRO A 359 6.40 3.29 4.30
CA PRO A 359 6.83 1.90 4.24
C PRO A 359 7.98 1.64 5.22
N HIS A 360 8.13 0.38 5.62
CA HIS A 360 9.23 -0.06 6.48
C HIS A 360 9.74 -1.43 6.04
N MET A 361 11.04 -1.64 6.20
CA MET A 361 11.72 -2.91 6.01
C MET A 361 12.43 -3.24 7.33
N LEU A 362 11.87 -4.15 8.10
CA LEU A 362 12.30 -4.47 9.46
C LEU A 362 13.00 -5.82 9.52
N CYS A 363 14.07 -5.91 10.30
CA CYS A 363 14.76 -7.15 10.61
C CYS A 363 14.97 -7.28 12.13
N ASP A 364 14.49 -8.36 12.73
CA ASP A 364 14.77 -8.80 14.10
C ASP A 364 15.64 -10.07 14.01
N ARG A 365 16.97 -9.90 13.98
CA ARG A 365 17.92 -11.03 13.92
C ARG A 365 17.82 -11.95 15.14
N GLN A 366 17.51 -11.40 16.32
CA GLN A 366 17.42 -12.19 17.54
C GLN A 366 16.26 -13.20 17.48
N ARG A 367 15.16 -12.84 16.81
CA ARG A 367 13.99 -13.70 16.65
C ARG A 367 13.89 -14.38 15.28
N GLY A 368 14.80 -14.09 14.35
CA GLY A 368 14.73 -14.59 12.98
C GLY A 368 13.49 -14.09 12.23
N ILE A 369 13.14 -12.80 12.36
CA ILE A 369 11.97 -12.22 11.68
C ILE A 369 12.43 -11.11 10.74
N ALA A 370 12.00 -11.15 9.48
CA ALA A 370 12.19 -10.05 8.54
C ALA A 370 10.85 -9.72 7.88
N LEU A 371 10.44 -8.46 7.80
CA LEU A 371 9.15 -8.09 7.21
C LEU A 371 9.21 -6.73 6.52
N ALA A 372 8.41 -6.58 5.47
CA ALA A 372 8.21 -5.31 4.80
C ALA A 372 6.72 -5.07 4.55
N GLY A 373 6.29 -3.82 4.72
CA GLY A 373 4.88 -3.47 4.57
C GLY A 373 4.56 -2.01 4.86
N GLY A 374 3.25 -1.73 4.98
CA GLY A 374 2.77 -0.36 5.16
C GLY A 374 2.91 0.50 3.91
N TYR A 375 2.82 -0.11 2.72
CA TYR A 375 3.03 0.57 1.44
C TYR A 375 1.94 1.60 1.11
N GLY A 376 0.78 1.51 1.76
CA GLY A 376 -0.26 2.54 1.72
C GLY A 376 -0.79 2.90 0.33
N GLY A 377 -0.79 1.94 -0.59
CA GLY A 377 -1.34 2.08 -1.94
C GLY A 377 -0.28 2.02 -3.04
N GLU A 378 1.00 2.15 -2.68
CA GLU A 378 2.14 2.29 -3.60
C GLU A 378 3.00 1.00 -3.66
N GLY A 379 2.36 -0.15 -3.47
CA GLY A 379 3.06 -1.41 -3.20
C GLY A 379 3.74 -2.06 -4.40
N VAL A 380 3.33 -1.80 -5.64
CA VAL A 380 3.88 -2.53 -6.80
C VAL A 380 5.39 -2.30 -6.92
N GLY A 381 5.82 -1.04 -6.86
CA GLY A 381 7.23 -0.66 -6.82
C GLY A 381 7.87 -0.99 -5.48
N ALA A 382 7.29 -0.48 -4.39
CA ALA A 382 7.88 -0.58 -3.06
C ALA A 382 8.16 -2.01 -2.59
N THR A 383 7.40 -3.00 -3.08
CA THR A 383 7.60 -4.41 -2.75
C THR A 383 8.85 -5.03 -3.40
N ASN A 384 9.30 -4.56 -4.57
CA ASN A 384 10.58 -5.00 -5.16
C ASN A 384 11.75 -4.50 -4.32
N LEU A 385 11.78 -3.20 -4.02
CA LEU A 385 12.74 -2.60 -3.09
C LEU A 385 12.72 -3.32 -1.74
N GLY A 386 11.52 -3.59 -1.20
CA GLY A 386 11.33 -4.35 0.02
C GLY A 386 11.97 -5.74 -0.06
N GLY A 387 11.67 -6.52 -1.10
CA GLY A 387 12.24 -7.85 -1.28
C GLY A 387 13.77 -7.87 -1.41
N ARG A 388 14.35 -6.92 -2.16
CA ARG A 388 15.81 -6.73 -2.27
C ARG A 388 16.44 -6.43 -0.92
N THR A 389 15.81 -5.52 -0.18
CA THR A 389 16.28 -5.07 1.14
C THR A 389 16.17 -6.20 2.17
N LEU A 390 15.05 -6.93 2.22
CA LEU A 390 14.89 -8.07 3.12
C LEU A 390 15.90 -9.17 2.82
N ALA A 391 16.15 -9.48 1.53
CA ALA A 391 17.18 -10.44 1.15
C ALA A 391 18.56 -10.02 1.66
N ALA A 392 18.95 -8.75 1.46
CA ALA A 392 20.21 -8.22 1.96
C ALA A 392 20.32 -8.27 3.50
N LEU A 393 19.24 -7.95 4.22
CA LEU A 393 19.20 -8.01 5.68
C LEU A 393 19.31 -9.44 6.23
N ILE A 394 18.58 -10.40 5.64
CA ILE A 394 18.63 -11.83 6.01
C ILE A 394 20.03 -12.40 5.78
N LEU A 395 20.67 -12.01 4.68
CA LEU A 395 22.05 -12.42 4.34
C LEU A 395 23.12 -11.61 5.09
N ASN A 396 22.72 -10.74 6.02
CA ASN A 396 23.59 -9.89 6.81
C ASN A 396 24.58 -9.05 5.98
N GLN A 397 24.09 -8.53 4.86
CA GLN A 397 24.86 -7.63 4.00
C GLN A 397 24.77 -6.20 4.52
N HIS A 398 25.86 -5.44 4.35
CA HIS A 398 25.91 -4.01 4.64
C HIS A 398 26.18 -3.26 3.33
N ASN A 399 25.11 -2.78 2.71
CA ASN A 399 25.16 -2.10 1.41
C ASN A 399 24.13 -0.96 1.36
N GLU A 400 24.05 -0.31 0.20
CA GLU A 400 23.15 0.81 -0.05
C GLU A 400 21.68 0.49 0.26
N LEU A 401 21.20 -0.74 0.00
CA LEU A 401 19.82 -1.14 0.31
C LEU A 401 19.53 -1.11 1.82
N THR A 402 20.50 -1.56 2.62
CA THR A 402 20.38 -1.67 4.08
C THR A 402 20.66 -0.37 4.82
N ALA A 403 21.27 0.62 4.16
CA ALA A 403 21.63 1.92 4.75
C ALA A 403 20.49 2.96 4.69
N GLN A 404 19.31 2.58 4.17
CA GLN A 404 18.21 3.49 3.87
C GLN A 404 17.35 3.84 5.10
N PRO A 405 16.70 5.01 5.13
CA PRO A 405 15.93 5.47 6.29
C PRO A 405 14.65 4.67 6.57
N TRP A 406 14.15 3.90 5.61
CA TRP A 406 13.02 2.98 5.79
C TRP A 406 13.43 1.65 6.43
N VAL A 407 14.72 1.41 6.66
CA VAL A 407 15.24 0.18 7.25
C VAL A 407 15.24 0.27 8.76
N LEU A 408 14.60 -0.70 9.41
CA LEU A 408 14.56 -0.88 10.86
C LEU A 408 15.38 -2.12 11.22
N ASP A 409 16.71 -1.98 11.22
CA ASP A 409 17.62 -3.11 11.41
C ASP A 409 17.84 -3.46 12.90
N ASN A 410 17.85 -4.75 13.23
CA ASN A 410 17.87 -5.28 14.60
C ASN A 410 16.78 -4.68 15.51
N ARG A 411 15.57 -4.52 14.98
CA ARG A 411 14.42 -3.97 15.71
C ARG A 411 13.31 -5.00 15.82
N PRO A 412 12.69 -5.19 17.00
CA PRO A 412 11.55 -6.09 17.13
C PRO A 412 10.32 -5.51 16.44
N VAL A 413 9.37 -6.37 16.05
CA VAL A 413 8.08 -5.98 15.46
C VAL A 413 7.33 -4.95 16.33
N SER A 414 7.46 -5.05 17.65
CA SER A 414 6.85 -4.11 18.61
C SER A 414 7.37 -2.68 18.52
N SER A 415 8.49 -2.44 17.81
CA SER A 415 9.00 -1.09 17.55
C SER A 415 8.22 -0.33 16.48
N LEU A 416 7.39 -1.02 15.68
CA LEU A 416 6.51 -0.39 14.72
C LEU A 416 5.42 0.41 15.44
N ALA A 417 5.13 1.60 14.94
CA ALA A 417 4.06 2.44 15.49
C ALA A 417 2.71 1.70 15.39
N SER A 418 1.97 1.67 16.50
CA SER A 418 0.66 1.04 16.57
C SER A 418 -0.45 2.04 16.23
N TRP A 419 -1.50 1.55 15.57
CA TRP A 419 -2.74 2.31 15.41
C TRP A 419 -3.48 2.40 16.75
N PRO A 420 -4.17 3.52 17.03
CA PRO A 420 -5.05 3.63 18.19
C PRO A 420 -6.09 2.49 18.20
N PRO A 421 -6.54 2.02 19.37
CA PRO A 421 -7.60 1.03 19.45
C PRO A 421 -8.94 1.58 18.89
N GLU A 422 -9.89 0.69 18.63
CA GLU A 422 -11.26 1.11 18.33
C GLU A 422 -11.96 1.68 19.58
N PRO A 423 -12.86 2.67 19.42
CA PRO A 423 -13.35 3.25 18.17
C PRO A 423 -12.51 4.44 17.64
N CYS A 424 -11.41 4.82 18.33
CA CYS A 424 -10.65 6.03 18.03
C CYS A 424 -10.11 6.06 16.59
N ARG A 425 -9.54 4.95 16.12
CA ARG A 425 -9.04 4.87 14.73
C ARG A 425 -10.15 5.00 13.69
N TRP A 426 -11.32 4.39 13.91
CA TRP A 426 -12.46 4.52 12.99
C TRP A 426 -13.01 5.94 12.95
N LEU A 427 -13.17 6.58 14.12
CA LEU A 427 -13.60 7.98 14.20
C LEU A 427 -12.61 8.91 13.48
N GLY A 428 -11.31 8.73 13.73
CA GLY A 428 -10.26 9.49 13.06
C GLY A 428 -10.26 9.32 11.55
N TYR A 429 -10.36 8.09 11.05
CA TYR A 429 -10.45 7.83 9.61
C TYR A 429 -11.66 8.52 8.98
N ASN A 430 -12.86 8.36 9.57
CA ASN A 430 -14.08 8.94 9.01
C ASN A 430 -14.07 10.48 9.08
N ALA A 431 -13.54 11.08 10.15
CA ALA A 431 -13.39 12.53 10.23
C ALA A 431 -12.51 13.07 9.08
N ILE A 432 -11.38 12.40 8.79
CA ILE A 432 -10.50 12.76 7.68
C ILE A 432 -11.23 12.62 6.33
N ILE A 433 -11.94 11.51 6.10
CA ILE A 433 -12.69 11.31 4.85
C ILE A 433 -13.78 12.35 4.68
N GLN A 434 -14.53 12.69 5.74
CA GLN A 434 -15.55 13.75 5.64
C GLN A 434 -14.93 15.12 5.36
N SER A 435 -13.75 15.41 5.93
CA SER A 435 -12.99 16.62 5.60
C SER A 435 -12.61 16.67 4.11
N PHE A 436 -12.12 15.57 3.55
CA PHE A 436 -11.78 15.46 2.14
C PHE A 436 -12.99 15.62 1.22
N ILE A 437 -14.11 14.98 1.55
CA ILE A 437 -15.35 15.14 0.80
C ILE A 437 -15.83 16.60 0.86
N HIS A 438 -15.70 17.25 2.01
CA HIS A 438 -16.08 18.67 2.16
C HIS A 438 -15.19 19.60 1.34
N GLU A 439 -13.87 19.39 1.38
CA GLU A 439 -12.88 20.12 0.57
C GLU A 439 -13.18 19.97 -0.92
N ASP A 440 -13.27 18.75 -1.43
CA ASP A 440 -13.53 18.47 -2.85
C ASP A 440 -14.87 19.08 -3.30
N ARG A 441 -15.96 18.90 -2.53
CA ARG A 441 -17.27 19.50 -2.88
C ARG A 441 -17.23 21.02 -2.91
N THR A 442 -16.46 21.64 -2.02
CA THR A 442 -16.34 23.11 -1.96
C THR A 442 -15.54 23.63 -3.15
N LEU A 443 -14.42 22.99 -3.48
CA LEU A 443 -13.51 23.45 -4.54
C LEU A 443 -14.04 23.09 -5.94
N ALA A 444 -14.70 21.95 -6.11
CA ALA A 444 -15.32 21.55 -7.36
C ALA A 444 -16.58 22.38 -7.70
N ASN A 445 -17.25 22.99 -6.71
CA ASN A 445 -18.40 23.85 -6.97
C ASN A 445 -17.95 25.28 -7.32
N PRO A 446 -18.13 25.75 -8.58
CA PRO A 446 -17.73 27.10 -8.98
C PRO A 446 -18.55 28.20 -8.28
N ALA A 447 -19.75 27.89 -7.78
CA ALA A 447 -20.59 28.84 -7.04
C ALA A 447 -20.20 28.98 -5.56
N SER A 448 -19.22 28.22 -5.07
CA SER A 448 -18.72 28.35 -3.70
C SER A 448 -18.11 29.73 -3.46
N ALA A 449 -18.58 30.42 -2.43
CA ALA A 449 -18.07 31.75 -2.06
C ALA A 449 -16.53 31.73 -1.84
N PRO A 450 -15.79 32.78 -2.26
CA PRO A 450 -14.33 32.81 -2.17
C PRO A 450 -13.76 32.55 -0.78
N TRP A 451 -14.45 33.02 0.28
CA TRP A 451 -14.02 32.77 1.66
C TRP A 451 -14.13 31.29 2.04
N ARG A 452 -15.16 30.57 1.56
CA ARG A 452 -15.30 29.11 1.76
C ARG A 452 -14.20 28.36 1.02
N ARG A 453 -13.93 28.76 -0.24
CA ARG A 453 -12.83 28.18 -1.02
C ARG A 453 -11.47 28.41 -0.36
N ARG A 454 -11.24 29.60 0.24
CA ARG A 454 -10.01 29.90 1.01
C ARG A 454 -9.89 29.10 2.30
N LEU A 455 -11.00 28.77 2.97
CA LEU A 455 -11.01 27.91 4.16
C LEU A 455 -10.84 26.43 3.81
N ALA A 456 -11.41 26.00 2.68
CA ALA A 456 -11.27 24.65 2.16
C ALA A 456 -9.89 24.40 1.55
N SER A 457 -9.31 25.42 0.92
CA SER A 457 -7.91 25.42 0.50
C SER A 457 -7.04 25.42 1.75
N PRO A 458 -6.07 24.51 1.88
CA PRO A 458 -5.22 24.48 3.06
C PRO A 458 -4.56 25.85 3.30
N LEU A 459 -4.76 26.40 4.50
CA LEU A 459 -4.11 27.64 4.92
C LEU A 459 -2.58 27.45 4.85
N ARG A 460 -1.91 28.44 4.26
CA ARG A 460 -0.47 28.48 3.98
C ARG A 460 0.35 28.45 5.29
N THR A 461 0.61 27.26 5.84
CA THR A 461 1.59 27.00 6.92
C THR A 461 2.12 25.56 6.79
N SER A 462 3.30 25.40 6.19
CA SER A 462 4.17 24.20 6.26
C SER A 462 3.50 22.83 6.06
N TRP A 463 2.42 22.75 5.28
CA TRP A 463 1.67 21.52 5.06
C TRP A 463 1.98 21.00 3.66
N LYS A 464 2.82 19.97 3.62
CA LYS A 464 3.43 19.42 2.42
C LYS A 464 2.39 18.71 1.56
N ALA A 465 2.40 19.01 0.28
CA ALA A 465 1.51 18.44 -0.71
C ALA A 465 2.01 17.06 -1.12
N SER A 466 1.58 16.02 -0.40
CA SER A 466 1.47 14.67 -0.96
C SER A 466 0.00 14.25 -0.87
N CYS A 467 -0.43 13.33 -1.73
CA CYS A 467 -1.82 12.84 -1.79
C CYS A 467 -2.35 12.17 -0.49
N THR A 468 -1.59 12.22 0.61
CA THR A 468 -1.73 11.29 1.75
C THR A 468 -1.40 11.84 3.14
N ASP A 469 -1.21 13.15 3.34
CA ASP A 469 -0.66 13.64 4.61
C ASP A 469 -1.68 13.97 5.74
N PHE A 470 -1.57 13.31 6.91
CA PHE A 470 -1.94 13.85 8.24
C PHE A 470 -1.14 13.23 9.42
N PRO A 471 -0.79 14.01 10.47
CA PRO A 471 -0.23 13.50 11.73
C PRO A 471 -1.33 13.29 12.79
N PHE A 472 -1.32 12.15 13.49
CA PHE A 472 -1.88 12.08 14.84
C PHE A 472 -0.73 12.24 15.85
N PRO A 473 -0.94 12.92 16.99
CA PRO A 473 0.09 13.08 18.02
C PRO A 473 0.57 11.71 18.52
N ASP A 474 1.89 11.53 18.57
CA ASP A 474 2.52 10.43 19.29
C ASP A 474 2.36 10.70 20.80
N THR A 475 1.39 10.07 21.44
CA THR A 475 1.39 9.94 22.90
C THR A 475 2.21 8.70 23.27
N GLY A 476 3.54 8.83 23.25
CA GLY A 476 4.42 7.91 23.96
C GLY A 476 4.42 8.24 25.46
N PRO A 477 4.54 7.26 26.36
CA PRO A 477 4.65 7.53 27.78
C PRO A 477 5.99 8.23 28.05
N THR A 478 5.92 9.46 28.54
CA THR A 478 7.04 10.12 29.22
C THR A 478 7.35 9.31 30.48
N GLY A 479 8.54 8.72 30.53
CA GLY A 479 9.04 7.98 31.68
C GLY A 479 10.53 7.69 31.53
N HIS A 480 11.34 8.74 31.50
CA HIS A 480 12.77 8.62 31.78
C HIS A 480 12.99 9.05 33.23
N GLU A 481 12.88 8.09 34.15
CA GLU A 481 13.52 8.20 35.45
C GLU A 481 14.99 7.82 35.28
N HIS A 482 15.86 8.76 35.64
CA HIS A 482 17.28 8.54 35.82
C HIS A 482 17.51 7.61 37.03
N TYR A 483 18.22 6.50 36.83
CA TYR A 483 18.95 5.82 37.89
C TYR A 483 20.42 5.64 37.48
N PRO A 484 21.38 5.90 38.39
CA PRO A 484 22.80 5.88 38.09
C PRO A 484 23.35 4.44 38.14
N VAL A 485 24.27 4.13 37.23
CA VAL A 485 25.04 2.89 37.23
C VAL A 485 26.12 2.99 38.29
N GLN A 486 26.08 2.10 39.28
CA GLN A 486 27.18 1.84 40.22
C GLN A 486 28.23 0.94 39.56
N GLU A 487 29.48 1.41 39.54
CA GLU A 487 30.65 0.63 39.19
C GLU A 487 31.10 -0.24 40.36
N HIS A 488 31.53 -1.48 40.07
CA HIS A 488 32.49 -2.20 40.91
C HIS A 488 33.45 -3.05 40.04
N PRO A 489 34.67 -3.32 40.55
CA PRO A 489 35.88 -3.30 39.73
C PRO A 489 36.41 -4.71 39.44
N GLN A 490 37.08 -4.87 38.30
CA GLN A 490 37.92 -6.04 38.07
C GLN A 490 39.35 -5.68 37.64
N ARG A 491 40.24 -6.22 38.49
CA ARG A 491 41.69 -6.35 38.51
C ARG A 491 42.40 -6.47 37.14
N ARG A 492 43.54 -5.78 37.02
CA ARG A 492 44.70 -6.19 36.20
C ARG A 492 45.67 -7.01 37.09
N PRO A 493 46.60 -7.83 36.55
CA PRO A 493 47.87 -7.31 35.99
C PRO A 493 48.44 -8.09 34.80
N GLY A 494 49.39 -7.49 34.07
CA GLY A 494 50.25 -8.20 33.12
C GLY A 494 50.85 -7.30 32.06
N ALA A 495 52.08 -6.85 32.29
CA ALA A 495 52.84 -5.91 31.47
C ALA A 495 53.33 -6.51 30.14
N PHE A 496 53.48 -5.68 29.09
CA PHE A 496 54.69 -5.59 28.26
C PHE A 496 54.61 -4.37 27.31
N LYS A 497 55.67 -3.56 27.29
CA LYS A 497 56.06 -2.51 26.31
C LYS A 497 57.56 -2.80 26.01
N PRO A 498 58.19 -2.39 24.89
CA PRO A 498 58.17 -0.99 24.39
C PRO A 498 58.40 -0.77 22.87
N GLY A 499 58.35 0.51 22.43
CA GLY A 499 58.95 1.02 21.18
C GLY A 499 58.15 2.17 20.52
N ARG A 500 58.39 3.44 20.88
CA ARG A 500 59.01 4.55 20.08
C ARG A 500 58.27 4.91 18.77
N GLY A 501 57.91 6.15 18.44
CA GLY A 501 58.20 7.46 19.02
C GLY A 501 57.49 8.64 18.29
N ALA A 502 57.77 9.86 18.78
CA ALA A 502 57.61 11.23 18.23
C ALA A 502 56.21 11.68 17.73
N ALA A 503 55.47 12.58 18.39
CA ALA A 503 55.69 14.01 18.73
C ALA A 503 55.41 14.98 17.57
N TRP A 504 54.42 15.87 17.73
CA TRP A 504 54.52 17.34 17.57
C TRP A 504 53.40 18.06 18.36
N ARG A 505 53.80 19.10 19.10
CA ARG A 505 52.99 20.13 19.81
C ARG A 505 52.61 21.24 18.81
N THR A 506 51.58 22.07 19.00
CA THR A 506 51.55 23.35 19.79
C THR A 506 50.06 23.74 20.04
N ARG A 507 49.54 24.04 21.26
CA ARG A 507 49.52 25.33 22.04
C ARG A 507 49.37 26.59 21.17
N SER A 508 48.58 27.62 21.47
CA SER A 508 48.02 28.20 22.72
C SER A 508 46.98 29.28 22.33
N GLY A 509 45.86 29.44 23.03
CA GLY A 509 45.65 30.43 24.11
C GLY A 509 44.90 31.66 23.58
N ASP A 510 44.21 32.52 24.34
CA ASP A 510 43.59 32.49 25.66
C ASP A 510 42.77 33.81 25.76
N VAL A 511 41.98 33.98 26.84
CA VAL A 511 41.35 35.25 27.34
C VAL A 511 40.05 35.72 26.64
N GLY A 512 38.94 36.11 27.30
CA GLY A 512 38.57 36.26 28.72
C GLY A 512 37.40 37.25 28.89
N HIS A 513 36.70 37.15 30.04
CA HIS A 513 35.84 38.17 30.70
C HIS A 513 34.41 38.42 30.16
N LEU A 514 33.35 38.71 30.94
CA LEU A 514 33.06 38.77 32.39
C LEU A 514 31.53 38.96 32.58
N ARG A 515 31.01 38.42 33.71
CA ARG A 515 29.95 38.92 34.63
C ARG A 515 28.54 39.29 34.13
N GLY A 516 27.56 38.82 34.91
CA GLY A 516 26.28 39.53 35.12
C GLY A 516 25.21 38.64 35.77
N ALA A 517 25.01 38.77 37.08
CA ALA A 517 24.09 37.97 37.90
C ALA A 517 22.77 38.71 38.21
N GLN A 518 21.85 37.98 38.88
CA GLN A 518 20.67 38.39 39.68
C GLN A 518 19.31 38.29 38.94
N ARG A 519 18.43 37.31 39.22
CA ARG A 519 17.51 37.06 40.38
C ARG A 519 16.49 38.18 40.68
N TRP A 520 15.19 37.84 40.62
CA TRP A 520 14.11 37.98 41.63
C TRP A 520 12.72 37.89 40.92
N ARG A 521 11.91 36.84 41.12
CA ARG A 521 10.83 36.63 42.13
C ARG A 521 9.62 37.59 42.06
N ARG A 522 8.43 37.06 41.67
CA ARG A 522 7.22 36.78 42.51
C ARG A 522 5.87 37.02 41.81
N ASN A 523 5.03 35.97 41.92
CA ASN A 523 3.56 35.87 41.94
C ASN A 523 2.71 37.13 42.08
N ARG A 524 1.54 37.13 41.43
CA ARG A 524 0.22 37.27 42.10
C ARG A 524 -0.94 36.71 41.25
N HIS A 525 -1.82 35.99 41.95
CA HIS A 525 -3.17 35.60 41.55
C HIS A 525 -4.12 36.79 41.40
N LEU A 526 -5.19 36.63 40.62
CA LEU A 526 -6.57 37.00 40.98
C LEU A 526 -7.56 36.35 40.00
N GLY A 527 -8.70 35.87 40.50
CA GLY A 527 -9.77 35.24 39.74
C GLY A 527 -11.09 36.00 39.78
N MET A 528 -12.12 35.33 39.26
CA MET A 528 -13.59 35.57 39.29
C MET A 528 -14.29 36.23 38.07
N HIS A 529 -14.91 35.35 37.24
CA HIS A 529 -16.37 35.14 37.02
C HIS A 529 -17.32 36.28 36.51
N PRO A 530 -18.56 35.97 36.02
CA PRO A 530 -19.08 36.40 34.70
C PRO A 530 -20.42 37.19 34.75
N ARG A 531 -20.92 37.74 33.61
CA ARG A 531 -22.33 37.69 33.15
C ARG A 531 -22.67 38.56 31.91
N ALA A 532 -23.58 37.98 31.12
CA ALA A 532 -24.46 38.38 30.01
C ALA A 532 -25.02 39.81 29.83
N LEU A 533 -25.40 40.14 28.58
CA LEU A 533 -26.67 40.79 28.09
C LEU A 533 -26.66 40.83 26.53
N ALA A 534 -27.56 40.12 25.81
CA ALA A 534 -28.87 40.52 25.20
C ALA A 534 -28.77 41.28 23.84
N ALA A 535 -29.21 40.68 22.72
CA ALA A 535 -30.45 40.92 21.91
C ALA A 535 -30.39 42.20 21.01
N ALA A 536 -30.88 42.33 19.76
CA ALA A 536 -31.97 41.72 18.98
C ALA A 536 -31.88 42.02 17.45
N ASP A 537 -32.93 41.57 16.71
CA ASP A 537 -33.41 41.83 15.32
C ASP A 537 -32.96 40.90 14.16
N ARG A 538 -33.80 39.99 13.62
CA ARG A 538 -34.99 40.10 12.71
C ARG A 538 -34.59 40.54 11.28
N ALA A 539 -35.03 39.98 10.15
CA ALA A 539 -36.01 38.96 9.76
C ALA A 539 -35.80 38.53 8.28
N THR A 540 -36.69 37.66 7.78
CA THR A 540 -36.89 37.10 6.41
C THR A 540 -36.17 35.76 6.16
N GLY A 541 -36.80 34.65 5.79
CA GLY A 541 -38.18 34.28 5.49
C GLY A 541 -38.12 32.91 4.79
N VAL A 542 -38.54 31.83 5.46
CA VAL A 542 -38.52 30.44 4.94
C VAL A 542 -39.90 29.82 5.11
N LEU A 543 -40.44 29.26 4.03
CA LEU A 543 -41.47 28.22 4.05
C LEU A 543 -40.79 26.85 3.85
N PRO A 544 -41.09 25.81 4.65
CA PRO A 544 -40.55 24.47 4.47
C PRO A 544 -41.53 23.52 3.77
N PHE A 545 -41.00 22.55 3.01
CA PHE A 545 -41.75 21.38 2.54
C PHE A 545 -41.39 20.13 3.36
N HIS A 546 -42.43 19.33 3.59
CA HIS A 546 -42.63 18.21 4.49
C HIS A 546 -41.54 17.13 4.65
N GLN A 547 -41.33 16.73 5.91
CA GLN A 547 -40.95 15.36 6.31
C GLN A 547 -42.09 14.75 7.13
N GLY A 548 -42.44 13.47 6.87
CA GLY A 548 -43.33 12.66 7.69
C GLY A 548 -42.52 11.57 8.44
N PRO A 549 -42.88 11.20 9.68
CA PRO A 549 -42.11 10.25 10.49
C PRO A 549 -42.64 8.81 10.41
N LEU A 550 -41.76 7.82 10.55
CA LEU A 550 -42.12 6.44 10.86
C LEU A 550 -41.39 5.98 12.14
N HIS A 551 -42.18 5.68 13.17
CA HIS A 551 -41.77 5.06 14.41
C HIS A 551 -41.61 3.54 14.24
N PHE A 552 -40.57 2.97 14.85
CA PHE A 552 -40.41 1.51 15.04
C PHE A 552 -40.30 1.20 16.54
N HIS A 553 -41.09 0.23 17.00
CA HIS A 553 -40.92 -0.46 18.29
C HIS A 553 -40.37 -1.89 18.07
N PRO A 554 -39.66 -2.48 19.05
CA PRO A 554 -38.80 -3.64 18.84
C PRO A 554 -39.49 -4.97 19.20
N ARG A 555 -39.14 -6.06 18.50
CA ARG A 555 -39.37 -7.43 18.98
C ARG A 555 -38.12 -8.31 18.84
N ARG A 556 -37.79 -8.94 19.97
CA ARG A 556 -36.75 -9.94 20.21
C ARG A 556 -36.99 -11.20 19.39
N TRP A 557 -35.90 -11.85 18.94
CA TRP A 557 -35.92 -13.25 18.49
C TRP A 557 -34.92 -14.06 19.33
N ARG A 558 -35.41 -15.19 19.87
CA ARG A 558 -34.64 -16.26 20.52
C ARG A 558 -34.46 -17.44 19.55
N ALA A 559 -33.44 -18.24 19.83
CA ALA A 559 -32.87 -19.37 19.10
C ALA A 559 -33.84 -20.51 18.70
N PRO A 560 -33.46 -21.38 17.73
CA PRO A 560 -34.18 -22.63 17.46
C PRO A 560 -33.57 -23.82 18.21
N GLY A 561 -34.44 -24.62 18.83
CA GLY A 561 -34.14 -25.93 19.39
C GLY A 561 -34.86 -27.05 18.63
N HIS A 562 -34.18 -28.19 18.55
CA HIS A 562 -34.65 -29.48 18.03
C HIS A 562 -36.05 -29.90 18.47
N ARG A 563 -36.79 -30.58 17.57
CA ARG A 563 -37.40 -31.89 17.87
C ARG A 563 -37.93 -32.63 16.62
N SER A 564 -37.71 -33.94 16.68
CA SER A 564 -38.09 -35.04 15.80
C SER A 564 -39.59 -35.41 15.82
N ARG A 565 -40.12 -36.01 14.72
CA ARG A 565 -40.55 -37.43 14.61
C ARG A 565 -41.45 -37.72 13.39
N ARG A 566 -41.08 -38.81 12.68
CA ARG A 566 -41.90 -39.88 12.04
C ARG A 566 -42.80 -39.46 10.84
N ARG A 567 -42.98 -40.25 9.76
CA ARG A 567 -42.92 -41.72 9.54
C ARG A 567 -43.05 -42.02 8.01
N ILE A 568 -42.73 -43.28 7.61
CA ILE A 568 -43.23 -44.05 6.43
C ILE A 568 -42.57 -43.69 5.06
N ASP A 569 -42.09 -44.58 4.19
CA ASP A 569 -41.90 -46.05 4.16
C ASP A 569 -40.87 -46.43 3.06
N ALA A 570 -40.24 -47.60 3.27
CA ALA A 570 -39.77 -48.67 2.35
C ALA A 570 -39.27 -48.33 0.91
N THR A 571 -38.11 -48.78 0.41
CA THR A 571 -37.73 -50.18 0.08
C THR A 571 -36.32 -50.24 -0.58
N GLY A 572 -35.60 -51.37 -0.41
CA GLY A 572 -34.63 -51.98 -1.36
C GLY A 572 -33.20 -51.42 -1.43
N GLN A 573 -32.20 -51.91 -0.66
CA GLN A 573 -31.26 -53.01 -0.98
C GLN A 573 -30.57 -52.93 -2.37
N GLN A 574 -29.26 -52.63 -2.42
CA GLN A 574 -28.09 -53.55 -2.59
C GLN A 574 -27.86 -53.92 -4.09
N HIS A 575 -26.68 -53.94 -4.74
CA HIS A 575 -25.27 -54.23 -4.42
C HIS A 575 -24.33 -53.52 -5.45
N ARG A 576 -23.18 -52.94 -5.05
CA ARG A 576 -21.78 -53.41 -5.28
C ARG A 576 -21.45 -54.23 -6.55
N HIS A 577 -20.51 -53.74 -7.37
CA HIS A 577 -19.17 -54.31 -7.71
C HIS A 577 -18.59 -53.55 -8.94
N LEU A 578 -17.45 -52.85 -8.83
CA LEU A 578 -16.06 -53.26 -9.15
C LEU A 578 -15.80 -53.58 -10.63
N GLY A 579 -14.83 -52.87 -11.24
CA GLY A 579 -14.15 -53.28 -12.48
C GLY A 579 -13.68 -52.15 -13.41
N HIS A 580 -12.44 -51.67 -13.23
CA HIS A 580 -11.58 -51.14 -14.30
C HIS A 580 -11.01 -52.33 -15.12
N PRO A 581 -10.18 -52.17 -16.18
CA PRO A 581 -9.77 -51.00 -16.99
C PRO A 581 -9.83 -51.30 -18.52
N GLY A 582 -9.33 -50.41 -19.39
CA GLY A 582 -8.91 -50.81 -20.74
C GLY A 582 -8.82 -49.72 -21.80
N ASP A 583 -7.60 -49.44 -22.23
CA ASP A 583 -7.17 -48.60 -23.37
C ASP A 583 -7.88 -48.88 -24.71
N ARG A 584 -7.99 -47.82 -25.52
CA ARG A 584 -7.73 -47.73 -26.99
C ARG A 584 -8.13 -46.31 -27.42
N ALA A 585 -7.20 -45.43 -27.77
CA ALA A 585 -6.47 -45.34 -29.03
C ALA A 585 -7.37 -45.03 -30.25
N GLN A 586 -6.94 -43.98 -30.96
CA GLN A 586 -7.23 -43.57 -32.33
C GLN A 586 -8.53 -42.77 -32.56
N ASP A 587 -8.42 -41.46 -32.83
CA ASP A 587 -8.01 -40.82 -34.09
C ASP A 587 -9.21 -40.73 -35.03
N LEU A 588 -9.72 -39.51 -35.23
CA LEU A 588 -10.16 -38.97 -36.53
C LEU A 588 -10.82 -37.59 -36.36
N ARG A 589 -10.25 -36.66 -37.14
CA ARG A 589 -10.83 -35.42 -37.67
C ARG A 589 -12.35 -35.58 -37.90
N THR A 590 -13.20 -34.56 -37.76
CA THR A 590 -13.39 -33.48 -38.74
C THR A 590 -14.66 -32.70 -38.36
N HIS A 591 -14.66 -31.40 -38.67
CA HIS A 591 -15.79 -30.55 -39.09
C HIS A 591 -16.75 -29.89 -38.06
N LEU A 592 -16.64 -28.56 -38.07
CA LEU A 592 -17.68 -27.54 -38.30
C LEU A 592 -18.73 -27.21 -37.23
N LEU A 593 -18.60 -25.94 -36.78
CA LEU A 593 -19.59 -24.85 -36.91
C LEU A 593 -20.98 -25.00 -36.25
N ILE A 594 -21.25 -24.00 -35.39
CA ILE A 594 -22.55 -23.36 -35.09
C ILE A 594 -23.39 -24.03 -33.97
N ARG A 595 -23.21 -23.55 -32.73
CA ARG A 595 -24.12 -22.57 -32.11
C ARG A 595 -23.48 -21.88 -30.91
#